data_AF-A0A6A4Z4Q9-F1
#
_entry.id   AF-A0A6A4Z4Q9-F1
#
_cell.length_a   1.000
_cell.length_b   1.000
_cell.length_c   1.000
_cell.angle_alpha   90.00
_cell.angle_beta   90.00
_cell.angle_gamma   90.00
#
_symmetry.space_group_name_H-M   'P 1'
#
loop_
_entity.id
_entity.type
_entity.pdbx_description
1 polymer ?
#
loop_
_entity_poly.entity_id
_entity_poly.type
_entity_poly.pdbx_seq_one_letter_code
_entity_poly.pdbx_strand_id
1 'polypeptide(L)'
;MPTTSTTAAPGVSIANNDKRKLSNEVRRAIYEELLSRSSDRILPHGSYTDVARMFNCYWRTVERVWTRGLLSVLDGDRVADVDSKFKGNSGGKRRHLPADIERAVKAVPFHGRQTLRSLAAQSGVPKTTLVRHMAEEGRLKSKSSYSKPYLTEENKRARMEHAISFLSQSSNRAIFSNMHQTVHVDEKWFYLTTVKKRYYAYDDEVVPTRQQKVPVGYITKVMFLAAVTRPRYDFHKKCMFDGKLGVWPFITQEAAKRSSKNRPKGTIVTVPQTVTAEVYRDMIIRNVVPAIKEKFPVGDKKKNKYLQQDNASPHNCVTSQLLLQRGVIGIEAANQPPNSPDLNVLDLGYFNSIQSLQSQKLTRTIEELVDAVECSFHELPFDTLSKNFITLQKVMEMTLQSMGRNDYKFPHMRKDAMIKDLKLFNVKCDATVHENALAFMNAT
;
A
#
# COMPACT_ATOMS: atom_id res chain seq x y z
N MET A 1 58.03 49.77 -1.70
CA MET A 1 57.79 50.77 -0.63
C MET A 1 56.73 51.73 -1.13
N PRO A 2 55.70 52.04 -0.33
CA PRO A 2 54.33 51.63 -0.67
C PRO A 2 53.35 52.80 -0.87
N THR A 3 52.12 52.46 -1.28
CA THR A 3 50.79 53.12 -1.09
C THR A 3 50.03 53.26 -2.42
N THR A 4 48.75 52.91 -2.59
CA THR A 4 47.74 52.24 -1.75
C THR A 4 46.62 51.79 -2.70
N SER A 5 46.12 50.57 -2.48
CA SER A 5 44.89 50.03 -3.03
C SER A 5 43.67 50.78 -2.52
N THR A 6 42.82 51.31 -3.41
CA THR A 6 41.45 51.70 -3.05
C THR A 6 40.55 50.48 -3.12
N THR A 7 40.20 49.99 -1.94
CA THR A 7 39.33 48.84 -1.68
C THR A 7 37.92 49.09 -2.25
N ALA A 8 37.47 48.20 -3.14
CA ALA A 8 36.07 48.14 -3.57
C ALA A 8 35.18 47.73 -2.39
N ALA A 9 34.11 48.49 -2.14
CA ALA A 9 33.12 48.16 -1.13
C ALA A 9 32.37 46.86 -1.51
N PRO A 10 31.98 46.03 -0.52
CA PRO A 10 31.39 44.73 -0.76
C PRO A 10 29.99 44.87 -1.38
N GLY A 11 29.81 44.24 -2.55
CA GLY A 11 28.55 44.22 -3.28
C GLY A 11 27.46 43.44 -2.53
N VAL A 12 26.42 44.14 -2.11
CA VAL A 12 25.15 43.53 -1.69
C VAL A 12 24.47 42.96 -2.93
N SER A 13 24.36 41.64 -3.03
CA SER A 13 23.67 40.98 -4.14
C SER A 13 22.16 41.28 -4.09
N ILE A 14 21.66 42.06 -5.04
CA ILE A 14 20.23 42.36 -5.17
C ILE A 14 19.56 41.21 -5.95
N ALA A 15 19.29 40.10 -5.27
CA ALA A 15 18.40 39.05 -5.78
C ALA A 15 16.95 39.39 -5.42
N ASN A 16 16.36 40.39 -6.08
CA ASN A 16 14.90 40.54 -6.09
C ASN A 16 14.46 41.25 -7.37
N ASN A 17 13.83 40.51 -8.27
CA ASN A 17 13.40 40.99 -9.60
C ASN A 17 12.16 41.90 -9.54
N ASP A 18 11.65 42.19 -8.33
CA ASP A 18 10.54 43.11 -8.10
C ASP A 18 11.10 44.46 -7.65
N LYS A 19 11.36 45.37 -8.61
CA LYS A 19 11.87 46.74 -8.39
C LYS A 19 11.05 47.59 -7.41
N ARG A 20 9.93 47.07 -6.91
CA ARG A 20 9.00 47.68 -5.95
C ARG A 20 9.30 47.36 -4.48
N LYS A 21 10.10 46.33 -4.17
CA LYS A 21 10.33 45.87 -2.78
C LYS A 21 11.83 45.71 -2.47
N LEU A 22 12.46 46.82 -2.07
CA LEU A 22 13.86 46.85 -1.60
C LEU A 22 13.98 46.24 -0.20
N SER A 23 15.06 45.48 0.06
CA SER A 23 15.39 44.97 1.39
C SER A 23 15.80 46.10 2.34
N ASN A 24 15.75 45.87 3.65
CA ASN A 24 16.12 46.91 4.63
C ASN A 24 17.59 47.31 4.52
N GLU A 25 18.48 46.37 4.17
CA GLU A 25 19.90 46.63 3.95
C GLU A 25 20.11 47.55 2.74
N VAL A 26 19.42 47.30 1.63
CA VAL A 26 19.48 48.16 0.44
C VAL A 26 18.89 49.55 0.74
N ARG A 27 17.81 49.61 1.52
CA ARG A 27 17.20 50.90 1.93
C ARG A 27 18.13 51.69 2.86
N ARG A 28 18.87 51.02 3.74
CA ARG A 28 19.91 51.62 4.58
C ARG A 28 21.05 52.17 3.74
N ALA A 29 21.59 51.38 2.82
CA ALA A 29 22.66 51.82 1.92
C ALA A 29 22.24 53.03 1.06
N ILE A 30 21.01 53.06 0.55
CA ILE A 30 20.46 54.21 -0.18
C ILE A 30 20.45 55.47 0.70
N TYR A 31 20.04 55.36 1.97
CA TYR A 31 19.99 56.50 2.88
C TYR A 31 21.40 57.01 3.21
N GLU A 32 22.34 56.12 3.49
CA GLU A 32 23.73 56.47 3.79
C GLU A 32 24.43 57.13 2.59
N GLU A 33 24.15 56.66 1.38
CA GLU A 33 24.67 57.27 0.14
C GLU A 33 24.09 58.67 -0.13
N LEU A 34 22.83 58.92 0.25
CA LEU A 34 22.30 60.28 0.20
C LEU A 34 22.85 61.14 1.33
N LEU A 35 23.08 60.57 2.51
CA LEU A 35 23.64 61.28 3.65
C LEU A 35 25.06 61.78 3.34
N SER A 36 25.89 60.96 2.69
CA SER A 36 27.24 61.32 2.25
C SER A 36 27.26 62.45 1.20
N ARG A 37 26.17 62.61 0.44
CA ARG A 37 25.98 63.67 -0.57
C ARG A 37 25.29 64.91 -0.03
N SER A 38 24.76 64.86 1.19
CA SER A 38 24.01 65.95 1.78
C SER A 38 24.91 66.91 2.55
N SER A 39 24.58 68.20 2.54
CA SER A 39 25.17 69.20 3.42
C SER A 39 24.03 69.92 4.14
N ASP A 40 24.08 69.98 5.47
CA ASP A 40 22.99 70.51 6.30
C ASP A 40 21.61 69.89 5.98
N ARG A 41 21.59 68.60 5.64
CA ARG A 41 20.38 67.82 5.25
C ARG A 41 19.74 68.27 3.94
N ILE A 42 20.44 69.11 3.15
CA ILE A 42 20.05 69.53 1.81
C ILE A 42 20.81 68.68 0.79
N LEU A 43 20.09 68.15 -0.20
CA LEU A 43 20.66 67.35 -1.28
C LEU A 43 20.85 68.18 -2.55
N PRO A 44 21.98 68.03 -3.26
CA PRO A 44 22.17 68.62 -4.58
C PRO A 44 21.09 68.19 -5.58
N HIS A 45 20.76 69.06 -6.53
CA HIS A 45 19.82 68.73 -7.60
C HIS A 45 20.27 67.49 -8.39
N GLY A 46 19.34 66.58 -8.68
CA GLY A 46 19.63 65.32 -9.38
C GLY A 46 20.05 64.15 -8.48
N SER A 47 20.37 64.38 -7.20
CA SER A 47 20.87 63.33 -6.29
C SER A 47 19.96 62.10 -6.19
N TYR A 48 18.63 62.29 -6.16
CA TYR A 48 17.70 61.15 -6.12
C TYR A 48 17.75 60.30 -7.40
N THR A 49 17.91 60.92 -8.56
CA THR A 49 17.96 60.24 -9.86
C THR A 49 19.26 59.46 -10.02
N ASP A 50 20.37 60.01 -9.52
CA ASP A 50 21.68 59.38 -9.60
C ASP A 50 21.79 58.18 -8.66
N VAL A 51 21.34 58.33 -7.41
CA VAL A 51 21.27 57.22 -6.46
C VAL A 51 20.26 56.16 -6.93
N ALA A 52 19.16 56.56 -7.54
CA ALA A 52 18.22 55.62 -8.15
C ALA A 52 18.85 54.78 -9.27
N ARG A 53 19.72 55.39 -10.08
CA ARG A 53 20.49 54.70 -11.13
C ARG A 53 21.49 53.72 -10.53
N MET A 54 22.19 54.09 -9.46
CA MET A 54 23.15 53.23 -8.75
C MET A 54 22.51 51.98 -8.14
N PHE A 55 21.35 52.13 -7.50
CA PHE A 55 20.65 51.03 -6.85
C PHE A 55 19.58 50.37 -7.75
N ASN A 56 19.53 50.71 -9.04
CA ASN A 56 18.58 50.20 -10.04
C ASN A 56 17.11 50.20 -9.54
N CYS A 57 16.70 51.31 -8.94
CA CYS A 57 15.35 51.49 -8.40
C CYS A 57 14.72 52.80 -8.90
N TYR A 58 13.46 53.04 -8.58
CA TYR A 58 12.78 54.26 -9.00
C TYR A 58 13.13 55.43 -8.07
N TRP A 59 13.37 56.62 -8.62
CA TRP A 59 13.82 57.79 -7.84
C TRP A 59 12.84 58.20 -6.72
N ARG A 60 11.52 58.02 -6.90
CA ARG A 60 10.55 58.23 -5.81
C ARG A 60 10.71 57.25 -4.65
N THR A 61 11.29 56.07 -4.87
CA THR A 61 11.61 55.14 -3.78
C THR A 61 12.78 55.66 -2.95
N VAL A 62 13.79 56.19 -3.63
CA VAL A 62 14.97 56.84 -3.02
C VAL A 62 14.54 58.07 -2.20
N GLU A 63 13.72 58.94 -2.79
CA GLU A 63 13.13 60.10 -2.12
C GLU A 63 12.37 59.69 -0.84
N ARG A 64 11.48 58.68 -0.92
CA ARG A 64 10.74 58.18 0.25
C ARG A 64 11.62 57.61 1.35
N VAL A 65 12.75 56.98 0.98
CA VAL A 65 13.74 56.47 1.95
C VAL A 65 14.40 57.64 2.66
N TRP A 66 14.85 58.65 1.89
CA TRP A 66 15.47 59.86 2.41
C TRP A 66 14.55 60.63 3.36
N THR A 67 13.36 60.99 2.90
CA THR A 67 12.40 61.75 3.69
C THR A 67 12.06 61.02 4.99
N ARG A 68 11.94 59.69 4.96
CA ARG A 68 11.64 58.92 6.17
C ARG A 68 12.78 58.94 7.18
N GLY A 69 14.01 58.65 6.74
CA GLY A 69 15.16 58.65 7.63
C GLY A 69 15.46 60.04 8.19
N LEU A 70 15.22 61.09 7.39
CA LEU A 70 15.36 62.47 7.84
C LEU A 70 14.31 62.83 8.90
N LEU A 71 13.04 62.47 8.65
CA LEU A 71 11.94 62.73 9.60
C LEU A 71 12.13 61.98 10.92
N SER A 72 12.60 60.72 10.91
CA SER A 72 12.83 59.97 12.16
C SER A 72 13.92 60.62 13.02
N VAL A 73 15.00 61.09 12.40
CA VAL A 73 16.09 61.78 13.13
C VAL A 73 15.61 63.14 13.65
N LEU A 74 14.75 63.85 12.92
CA LEU A 74 14.11 65.08 13.39
C LEU A 74 13.15 64.83 14.56
N ASP A 75 12.48 63.69 14.58
CA ASP A 75 11.54 63.27 15.63
C ASP A 75 12.25 62.74 16.90
N GLY A 76 13.58 62.76 16.93
CA GLY A 76 14.39 62.43 18.10
C GLY A 76 15.01 61.03 18.11
N ASP A 77 14.86 60.25 17.04
CA ASP A 77 15.51 58.95 16.94
C ASP A 77 17.03 59.10 16.79
N ARG A 78 17.79 58.32 17.59
CA ARG A 78 19.26 58.30 17.53
C ARG A 78 19.82 57.75 16.21
N VAL A 79 19.03 56.97 15.48
CA VAL A 79 19.38 56.34 14.20
C VAL A 79 18.22 56.51 13.25
N ALA A 80 18.49 56.86 12.00
CA ALA A 80 17.45 57.00 10.98
C ALA A 80 16.65 55.70 10.78
N ASP A 81 15.32 55.74 10.86
CA ASP A 81 14.44 54.66 10.46
C ASP A 81 14.17 54.73 8.96
N VAL A 82 14.74 53.78 8.23
CA VAL A 82 14.59 53.68 6.77
C VAL A 82 13.95 52.36 6.37
N ASP A 83 13.54 51.56 7.35
CA ASP A 83 13.07 50.21 7.15
C ASP A 83 11.76 50.21 6.35
N SER A 84 11.55 49.10 5.65
CA SER A 84 10.32 48.87 4.92
C SER A 84 9.13 48.78 5.88
N LYS A 85 8.05 49.53 5.61
CA LYS A 85 6.79 49.42 6.37
C LYS A 85 6.00 48.15 6.03
N PHE A 86 6.46 47.36 5.05
CA PHE A 86 5.94 46.01 4.82
C PHE A 86 6.43 45.10 5.95
N LYS A 87 5.79 45.18 7.13
CA LYS A 87 6.04 44.28 8.25
C LYS A 87 5.57 42.88 7.84
N GLY A 88 6.50 41.93 7.68
CA GLY A 88 6.24 40.50 7.49
C GLY A 88 4.88 40.16 6.85
N ASN A 89 3.95 39.63 7.65
CA ASN A 89 2.58 39.23 7.31
C ASN A 89 1.72 40.37 6.70
N SER A 90 2.06 40.78 5.48
CA SER A 90 1.35 41.76 4.66
C SER A 90 0.34 41.10 3.71
N GLY A 91 -0.06 39.86 4.01
CA GLY A 91 -1.11 39.12 3.32
C GLY A 91 -2.46 39.18 4.06
N GLY A 92 -3.53 38.75 3.39
CA GLY A 92 -4.85 38.66 4.01
C GLY A 92 -4.86 37.75 5.23
N LYS A 93 -5.61 38.13 6.27
CA LYS A 93 -5.76 37.34 7.51
C LYS A 93 -6.27 35.93 7.17
N ARG A 94 -5.63 34.88 7.74
CA ARG A 94 -6.11 33.50 7.64
C ARG A 94 -7.51 33.42 8.29
N ARG A 95 -8.53 33.13 7.48
CA ARG A 95 -9.93 33.03 7.95
C ARG A 95 -10.25 31.76 8.74
N HIS A 96 -9.47 30.69 8.56
CA HIS A 96 -9.65 29.43 9.26
C HIS A 96 -8.33 29.04 9.91
N LEU A 97 -8.32 28.89 11.23
CA LEU A 97 -7.18 28.35 11.95
C LEU A 97 -7.15 26.82 11.79
N PRO A 98 -5.97 26.17 11.85
CA PRO A 98 -5.86 24.72 11.72
C PRO A 98 -6.77 23.95 12.68
N ALA A 99 -6.88 24.40 13.93
CA ALA A 99 -7.75 23.78 14.94
C ALA A 99 -9.24 23.86 14.58
N ASP A 100 -9.69 24.96 13.98
CA ASP A 100 -11.08 25.13 13.56
C ASP A 100 -11.40 24.24 12.35
N ILE A 101 -10.45 24.10 11.43
CA ILE A 101 -10.57 23.17 10.30
C ILE A 101 -10.69 21.73 10.82
N GLU A 102 -9.83 21.33 11.76
CA GLU A 102 -9.87 19.99 12.34
C GLU A 102 -11.22 19.72 13.04
N ARG A 103 -11.71 20.68 13.83
CA ARG A 103 -13.02 20.60 14.49
C ARG A 103 -14.15 20.44 13.47
N ALA A 104 -14.17 21.26 12.42
CA ALA A 104 -15.18 21.21 11.37
C ALA A 104 -15.15 19.89 10.60
N VAL A 105 -13.96 19.38 10.25
CA VAL A 105 -13.81 18.09 9.56
C VAL A 105 -14.23 16.91 10.44
N LYS A 106 -13.96 16.96 11.75
CA LYS A 106 -14.35 15.93 12.71
C LYS A 106 -15.86 15.89 12.95
N ALA A 107 -16.54 17.04 12.91
CA ALA A 107 -17.99 17.13 13.05
C ALA A 107 -18.76 16.49 11.88
N VAL A 108 -18.14 16.41 10.69
CA VAL A 108 -18.74 15.76 9.52
C VAL A 108 -18.67 14.22 9.65
N PRO A 109 -19.81 13.50 9.58
CA PRO A 109 -19.83 12.03 9.57
C PRO A 109 -19.03 11.44 8.40
N PHE A 110 -18.55 10.19 8.53
CA PHE A 110 -17.71 9.56 7.50
C PHE A 110 -18.35 9.50 6.11
N HIS A 111 -19.66 9.28 6.01
CA HIS A 111 -20.37 9.27 4.72
C HIS A 111 -20.30 10.63 4.01
N GLY A 112 -20.23 11.73 4.77
CA GLY A 112 -20.17 13.09 4.26
C GLY A 112 -18.78 13.55 3.81
N ARG A 113 -17.73 12.81 4.15
CA ARG A 113 -16.33 13.15 3.87
C ARG A 113 -15.61 12.19 2.93
N GLN A 114 -16.35 11.54 2.04
CA GLN A 114 -15.79 10.64 1.02
C GLN A 114 -15.01 11.37 -0.07
N THR A 115 -15.41 12.60 -0.42
CA THR A 115 -14.70 13.43 -1.39
C THR A 115 -14.35 14.79 -0.79
N LEU A 116 -13.29 15.43 -1.29
CA LEU A 116 -12.96 16.80 -0.88
C LEU A 116 -14.08 17.80 -1.18
N ARG A 117 -14.93 17.51 -2.18
CA ARG A 117 -16.08 18.35 -2.51
C ARG A 117 -17.20 18.21 -1.47
N SER A 118 -17.57 16.98 -1.11
CA SER A 118 -18.61 16.73 -0.10
C SER A 118 -18.16 17.21 1.28
N LEU A 119 -16.89 16.97 1.63
CA LEU A 119 -16.32 17.44 2.89
C LEU A 119 -16.36 18.97 2.96
N ALA A 120 -15.99 19.67 1.89
CA ALA A 120 -16.04 21.14 1.86
C ALA A 120 -17.47 21.66 2.05
N ALA A 121 -18.45 21.07 1.37
CA ALA A 121 -19.84 21.46 1.48
C ALA A 121 -20.39 21.26 2.91
N GLN A 122 -20.09 20.14 3.55
CA GLN A 122 -20.64 19.80 4.87
C GLN A 122 -19.87 20.43 6.04
N SER A 123 -18.57 20.67 5.90
CA SER A 123 -17.76 21.33 6.93
C SER A 123 -17.80 22.85 6.88
N GLY A 124 -18.34 23.44 5.80
CA GLY A 124 -18.27 24.89 5.55
C GLY A 124 -16.85 25.40 5.26
N VAL A 125 -15.84 24.52 5.18
CA VAL A 125 -14.46 24.89 4.88
C VAL A 125 -14.23 24.77 3.37
N PRO A 126 -13.76 25.84 2.69
CA PRO A 126 -13.49 25.78 1.26
C PRO A 126 -12.52 24.67 0.87
N LYS A 127 -12.77 24.00 -0.26
CA LYS A 127 -11.94 22.89 -0.77
C LYS A 127 -10.46 23.26 -0.88
N THR A 128 -10.15 24.47 -1.35
CA THR A 128 -8.77 24.97 -1.46
C THR A 128 -8.09 25.12 -0.10
N THR A 129 -8.84 25.57 0.91
CA THR A 129 -8.37 25.63 2.30
C THR A 129 -8.10 24.23 2.86
N LEU A 130 -8.96 23.25 2.58
CA LEU A 130 -8.74 21.85 2.97
C LEU A 130 -7.48 21.27 2.32
N VAL A 131 -7.28 21.48 1.01
CA VAL A 131 -6.07 21.00 0.31
C VAL A 131 -4.80 21.61 0.90
N ARG A 132 -4.81 22.94 1.15
CA ARG A 132 -3.68 23.61 1.81
C ARG A 132 -3.44 23.07 3.22
N HIS A 133 -4.48 22.88 4.02
CA HIS A 133 -4.38 22.31 5.37
C HIS A 133 -3.83 20.89 5.35
N MET A 134 -4.23 20.05 4.39
CA MET A 134 -3.66 18.71 4.21
C MET A 134 -2.16 18.75 3.90
N ALA A 135 -1.70 19.73 3.10
CA ALA A 135 -0.29 19.90 2.75
C ALA A 135 0.55 20.48 3.90
N GLU A 136 0.04 21.49 4.60
CA GLU A 136 0.74 22.18 5.69
C GLU A 136 0.82 21.31 6.96
N GLU A 137 -0.29 20.70 7.40
CA GLU A 137 -0.34 19.96 8.67
C GLU A 137 0.04 18.48 8.51
N GLY A 138 -0.16 17.90 7.32
CA GLY A 138 0.11 16.49 7.05
C GLY A 138 -0.70 15.49 7.89
N ARG A 139 -1.64 15.91 8.74
CA ARG A 139 -2.43 15.02 9.62
C ARG A 139 -3.74 14.54 8.98
N LEU A 140 -4.37 15.38 8.16
CA LEU A 140 -5.55 15.02 7.39
C LEU A 140 -5.12 14.33 6.09
N LYS A 141 -5.47 13.04 5.92
CA LYS A 141 -5.14 12.25 4.74
C LYS A 141 -6.33 11.40 4.30
N SER A 142 -6.38 11.09 3.01
CA SER A 142 -7.29 10.06 2.50
C SER A 142 -6.93 8.71 3.10
N LYS A 143 -7.94 7.98 3.58
CA LYS A 143 -7.81 6.62 4.14
C LYS A 143 -8.83 5.72 3.47
N SER A 144 -8.41 4.53 3.08
CA SER A 144 -9.30 3.51 2.52
C SER A 144 -9.77 2.57 3.63
N SER A 145 -11.02 2.15 3.54
CA SER A 145 -11.58 1.03 4.31
C SER A 145 -12.02 -0.04 3.33
N TYR A 146 -11.68 -1.29 3.61
CA TYR A 146 -12.11 -2.44 2.82
C TYR A 146 -13.23 -3.17 3.56
N SER A 147 -14.25 -3.60 2.83
CA SER A 147 -15.31 -4.43 3.39
C SER A 147 -14.72 -5.76 3.86
N LYS A 148 -15.11 -6.18 5.06
CA LYS A 148 -14.70 -7.46 5.66
C LYS A 148 -15.91 -8.38 5.76
N PRO A 149 -15.71 -9.71 5.71
CA PRO A 149 -16.80 -10.65 5.94
C PRO A 149 -17.48 -10.41 7.28
N TYR A 150 -18.81 -10.52 7.30
CA TYR A 150 -19.58 -10.47 8.54
C TYR A 150 -19.40 -11.78 9.33
N LEU A 151 -19.23 -11.66 10.64
CA LEU A 151 -19.01 -12.80 11.55
C LEU A 151 -20.10 -12.84 12.61
N THR A 152 -20.82 -13.96 12.69
CA THR A 152 -21.68 -14.30 13.84
C THR A 152 -20.81 -14.70 15.04
N GLU A 153 -21.41 -14.85 16.22
CA GLU A 153 -20.67 -15.32 17.39
C GLU A 153 -20.12 -16.75 17.19
N GLU A 154 -20.86 -17.61 16.49
CA GLU A 154 -20.41 -18.97 16.13
C GLU A 154 -19.20 -18.91 15.19
N ASN A 155 -19.22 -18.01 14.20
CA ASN A 155 -18.07 -17.82 13.30
C ASN A 155 -16.83 -17.35 14.09
N LYS A 156 -17.00 -16.43 15.04
CA LYS A 156 -15.90 -15.95 15.89
C LYS A 156 -15.34 -17.09 16.74
N ARG A 157 -16.20 -17.89 17.37
CA ARG A 157 -15.79 -19.06 18.16
C ARG A 157 -15.02 -20.07 17.30
N ALA A 158 -15.56 -20.47 16.15
CA ALA A 158 -14.91 -21.40 15.23
C ALA A 158 -13.52 -20.90 14.79
N ARG A 159 -13.37 -19.59 14.58
CA ARG A 159 -12.08 -18.96 14.29
C ARG A 159 -11.09 -19.07 15.46
N MET A 160 -11.56 -18.91 16.69
CA MET A 160 -10.73 -19.08 17.89
C MET A 160 -10.30 -20.54 18.07
N GLU A 161 -11.23 -21.49 17.98
CA GLU A 161 -10.94 -22.93 18.07
C GLU A 161 -9.89 -23.35 17.03
N HIS A 162 -10.06 -22.89 15.79
CA HIS A 162 -9.10 -23.13 14.73
C HIS A 162 -7.71 -22.56 15.09
N ALA A 163 -7.62 -21.31 15.54
CA ALA A 163 -6.33 -20.72 15.94
C ALA A 163 -5.69 -21.46 17.13
N ILE A 164 -6.48 -21.89 18.13
CA ILE A 164 -6.02 -22.66 19.29
C ILE A 164 -5.50 -24.04 18.86
N SER A 165 -6.13 -24.69 17.89
CA SER A 165 -5.72 -26.02 17.40
C SER A 165 -4.28 -26.06 16.85
N PHE A 166 -3.76 -24.91 16.42
CA PHE A 166 -2.38 -24.78 15.95
C PHE A 166 -1.39 -24.40 17.06
N LEU A 167 -1.83 -24.18 18.30
CA LEU A 167 -0.91 -23.89 19.42
C LEU A 167 -0.46 -25.20 20.08
N SER A 168 0.86 -25.37 20.19
CA SER A 168 1.44 -26.37 21.09
C SER A 168 1.81 -25.72 22.40
N GLN A 169 1.35 -26.28 23.52
CA GLN A 169 1.81 -25.92 24.85
C GLN A 169 3.10 -26.69 25.16
N SER A 170 4.23 -25.99 25.21
CA SER A 170 5.48 -26.54 25.73
C SER A 170 5.98 -25.65 26.86
N SER A 171 6.06 -26.21 28.07
CA SER A 171 6.81 -25.69 29.23
C SER A 171 6.81 -24.15 29.34
N ASN A 172 5.62 -23.56 29.57
CA ASN A 172 5.35 -22.13 29.77
C ASN A 172 5.42 -21.21 28.52
N ARG A 173 5.43 -21.74 27.30
CA ARG A 173 5.32 -20.94 26.07
C ARG A 173 4.32 -21.56 25.10
N ALA A 174 3.33 -20.77 24.68
CA ALA A 174 2.44 -21.11 23.59
C ALA A 174 3.13 -20.75 22.26
N ILE A 175 3.50 -21.76 21.47
CA ILE A 175 4.14 -21.58 20.17
C ILE A 175 3.24 -22.18 19.10
N PHE A 176 3.07 -21.48 17.98
CA PHE A 176 2.34 -22.03 16.85
C PHE A 176 3.11 -23.22 16.25
N SER A 177 2.39 -24.28 15.93
CA SER A 177 2.94 -25.47 15.30
C SER A 177 3.54 -25.14 13.94
N ASN A 178 4.42 -26.00 13.46
CA ASN A 178 5.09 -25.77 12.19
C ASN A 178 4.15 -25.88 10.97
N MET A 179 2.95 -26.44 11.11
CA MET A 179 1.97 -26.63 10.03
C MET A 179 2.51 -27.45 8.83
N HIS A 180 3.54 -28.29 9.01
CA HIS A 180 4.15 -29.06 7.92
C HIS A 180 3.22 -30.10 7.29
N GLN A 181 2.18 -30.53 8.01
CA GLN A 181 1.17 -31.48 7.55
C GLN A 181 -0.04 -30.80 6.89
N THR A 182 -0.15 -29.48 6.97
CA THR A 182 -1.28 -28.73 6.40
C THR A 182 -1.01 -28.35 4.95
N VAL A 183 -1.95 -28.69 4.09
CA VAL A 183 -1.97 -28.35 2.68
C VAL A 183 -3.09 -27.34 2.46
N HIS A 184 -2.74 -26.10 2.13
CA HIS A 184 -3.72 -25.07 1.81
C HIS A 184 -4.10 -25.18 0.33
N VAL A 185 -5.40 -25.27 0.08
CA VAL A 185 -5.98 -25.27 -1.27
C VAL A 185 -7.03 -24.18 -1.37
N ASP A 186 -7.07 -23.53 -2.52
CA ASP A 186 -8.00 -22.46 -2.81
C ASP A 186 -8.03 -22.12 -4.31
N GLU A 187 -9.07 -21.42 -4.73
CA GLU A 187 -9.29 -20.98 -6.09
C GLU A 187 -9.15 -19.48 -6.27
N LYS A 188 -8.64 -19.06 -7.42
CA LYS A 188 -8.63 -17.65 -7.79
C LYS A 188 -8.84 -17.41 -9.27
N TRP A 189 -9.62 -16.37 -9.56
CA TRP A 189 -9.71 -15.79 -10.89
C TRP A 189 -8.47 -14.96 -11.22
N PHE A 190 -7.76 -15.35 -12.28
CA PHE A 190 -6.74 -14.54 -12.93
C PHE A 190 -7.30 -13.94 -14.21
N TYR A 191 -6.91 -12.70 -14.51
CA TYR A 191 -7.47 -11.91 -15.60
C TYR A 191 -6.40 -11.68 -16.66
N LEU A 192 -6.79 -11.78 -17.92
CA LEU A 192 -5.93 -11.48 -19.07
C LEU A 192 -5.43 -10.03 -19.03
N THR A 193 -6.26 -9.11 -18.53
CA THR A 193 -5.88 -7.72 -18.37
C THR A 193 -6.69 -7.05 -17.25
N THR A 194 -6.21 -5.92 -16.74
CA THR A 194 -6.96 -5.12 -15.76
C THR A 194 -7.60 -3.90 -16.42
N VAL A 195 -8.75 -3.48 -15.90
CA VAL A 195 -9.46 -2.27 -16.37
C VAL A 195 -8.56 -1.05 -16.25
N LYS A 196 -8.04 -0.84 -15.04
CA LYS A 196 -7.16 0.27 -14.71
C LYS A 196 -5.73 -0.25 -14.58
N LYS A 197 -4.83 0.27 -15.41
CA LYS A 197 -3.38 0.15 -15.22
C LYS A 197 -2.83 1.52 -14.79
N ARG A 198 -1.84 1.49 -13.90
CA ARG A 198 -1.10 2.68 -13.48
C ARG A 198 0.23 2.67 -14.20
N TYR A 199 0.62 3.81 -14.73
CA TYR A 199 1.92 4.04 -15.36
C TYR A 199 2.63 5.14 -14.58
N TYR A 200 3.93 4.96 -14.38
CA TYR A 200 4.81 6.08 -14.06
C TYR A 200 5.26 6.62 -15.41
N ALA A 201 4.97 7.88 -15.67
CA ALA A 201 5.27 8.56 -16.91
C ALA A 201 5.66 10.00 -16.59
N TYR A 202 6.61 10.55 -17.33
CA TYR A 202 6.92 11.98 -17.28
C TYR A 202 5.78 12.81 -17.87
N ASP A 203 5.79 14.12 -17.64
CA ASP A 203 4.72 15.02 -18.09
C ASP A 203 4.65 15.18 -19.62
N ASP A 204 5.76 14.91 -20.31
CA ASP A 204 5.89 14.90 -21.77
C ASP A 204 5.60 13.52 -22.40
N GLU A 205 5.45 12.46 -21.60
CA GLU A 205 5.17 11.12 -22.11
C GLU A 205 3.67 10.89 -22.36
N VAL A 206 3.36 10.40 -23.56
CA VAL A 206 2.00 9.97 -23.89
C VAL A 206 1.76 8.56 -23.37
N VAL A 207 0.91 8.43 -22.35
CA VAL A 207 0.49 7.14 -21.81
C VAL A 207 -0.21 6.31 -22.89
N PRO A 208 0.11 5.01 -23.03
CA PRO A 208 -0.47 4.16 -24.06
C PRO A 208 -2.00 4.10 -23.93
N THR A 209 -2.68 4.35 -25.06
CA THR A 209 -4.12 4.17 -25.15
C THR A 209 -4.44 2.67 -25.16
N ARG A 210 -5.22 2.22 -24.18
CA ARG A 210 -5.68 0.83 -24.07
C ARG A 210 -7.14 0.72 -24.45
N GLN A 211 -7.40 0.08 -25.58
CA GLN A 211 -8.75 -0.19 -26.07
C GLN A 211 -9.04 -1.68 -26.02
N GLN A 212 -10.22 -2.03 -25.52
CA GLN A 212 -10.71 -3.40 -25.47
C GLN A 212 -12.06 -3.46 -26.18
N LYS A 213 -12.21 -4.40 -27.10
CA LYS A 213 -13.46 -4.59 -27.86
C LYS A 213 -14.61 -5.11 -26.99
N VAL A 214 -14.28 -5.85 -25.92
CA VAL A 214 -15.27 -6.38 -24.99
C VAL A 214 -15.48 -5.40 -23.81
N PRO A 215 -16.70 -5.27 -23.29
CA PRO A 215 -16.96 -4.43 -22.12
C PRO A 215 -16.18 -4.91 -20.90
N VAL A 216 -15.96 -4.01 -19.94
CA VAL A 216 -15.20 -4.25 -18.70
C VAL A 216 -15.65 -5.51 -17.94
N GLY A 217 -16.95 -5.80 -17.91
CA GLY A 217 -17.49 -6.99 -17.23
C GLY A 217 -17.17 -8.34 -17.90
N TYR A 218 -16.72 -8.31 -19.16
CA TYR A 218 -16.42 -9.49 -19.98
C TYR A 218 -14.92 -9.67 -20.24
N ILE A 219 -14.07 -9.09 -19.39
CA ILE A 219 -12.63 -9.38 -19.44
C ILE A 219 -12.43 -10.88 -19.26
N THR A 220 -11.72 -11.50 -20.21
CA THR A 220 -11.34 -12.90 -20.16
C THR A 220 -10.60 -13.20 -18.86
N LYS A 221 -11.11 -14.19 -18.13
CA LYS A 221 -10.57 -14.65 -16.85
C LYS A 221 -10.61 -16.16 -16.80
N VAL A 222 -9.63 -16.74 -16.12
CA VAL A 222 -9.50 -18.18 -15.91
C VAL A 222 -9.36 -18.40 -14.41
N MET A 223 -10.11 -19.36 -13.87
CA MET A 223 -9.99 -19.76 -12.47
C MET A 223 -8.87 -20.78 -12.37
N PHE A 224 -8.05 -20.68 -11.33
CA PHE A 224 -7.01 -21.64 -11.03
C PHE A 224 -7.21 -22.18 -9.63
N LEU A 225 -7.01 -23.48 -9.45
CA LEU A 225 -6.82 -24.10 -8.15
C LEU A 225 -5.33 -24.10 -7.82
N ALA A 226 -4.94 -23.60 -6.66
CA ALA A 226 -3.56 -23.71 -6.19
C ALA A 226 -3.50 -24.58 -4.93
N ALA A 227 -2.41 -25.34 -4.79
CA ALA A 227 -2.12 -26.11 -3.58
C ALA A 227 -0.69 -25.80 -3.10
N VAL A 228 -0.58 -25.40 -1.84
CA VAL A 228 0.69 -25.05 -1.20
C VAL A 228 0.78 -25.60 0.21
N THR A 229 2.01 -25.80 0.67
CA THR A 229 2.35 -26.23 2.02
C THR A 229 3.53 -25.41 2.51
N ARG A 230 3.88 -25.53 3.79
CA ARG A 230 5.01 -24.77 4.32
C ARG A 230 6.35 -25.25 3.74
N PRO A 231 7.18 -24.34 3.19
CA PRO A 231 8.53 -24.66 2.73
C PRO A 231 9.41 -25.14 3.88
N ARG A 232 10.27 -26.13 3.62
CA ARG A 232 11.17 -26.73 4.62
C ARG A 232 12.30 -27.52 3.97
N TYR A 233 13.34 -27.80 4.73
CA TYR A 233 14.45 -28.61 4.23
C TYR A 233 14.08 -30.10 4.23
N ASP A 234 14.29 -30.80 3.10
CA ASP A 234 14.16 -32.26 3.03
C ASP A 234 15.54 -32.89 3.23
N PHE A 235 15.78 -33.44 4.42
CA PHE A 235 17.05 -34.07 4.78
C PHE A 235 17.36 -35.33 3.95
N HIS A 236 16.35 -36.03 3.44
CA HIS A 236 16.57 -37.22 2.61
C HIS A 236 17.05 -36.84 1.22
N LYS A 237 16.41 -35.84 0.61
CA LYS A 237 16.79 -35.32 -0.71
C LYS A 237 17.96 -34.31 -0.65
N LYS A 238 18.37 -33.91 0.56
CA LYS A 238 19.39 -32.89 0.83
C LYS A 238 19.14 -31.57 0.08
N CYS A 239 17.87 -31.22 -0.11
CA CYS A 239 17.47 -30.04 -0.85
C CYS A 239 16.31 -29.31 -0.17
N MET A 240 16.08 -28.07 -0.59
CA MET A 240 14.94 -27.29 -0.14
C MET A 240 13.67 -27.79 -0.83
N PHE A 241 12.66 -28.16 -0.03
CA PHE A 241 11.30 -28.29 -0.50
C PHE A 241 10.63 -26.91 -0.44
N ASP A 242 10.24 -26.39 -1.60
CA ASP A 242 9.74 -25.02 -1.78
C ASP A 242 8.28 -24.83 -1.34
N GLY A 243 7.61 -25.89 -0.91
CA GLY A 243 6.23 -25.88 -0.44
C GLY A 243 5.18 -25.87 -1.56
N LYS A 244 5.58 -25.78 -2.83
CA LYS A 244 4.65 -25.62 -3.95
C LYS A 244 4.24 -26.99 -4.50
N LEU A 245 2.96 -27.32 -4.40
CA LEU A 245 2.45 -28.58 -4.95
C LEU A 245 2.02 -28.42 -6.39
N GLY A 246 1.27 -27.37 -6.70
CA GLY A 246 0.88 -27.03 -8.07
C GLY A 246 -0.14 -25.91 -8.13
N VAL A 247 -0.37 -25.47 -9.36
CA VAL A 247 -1.43 -24.55 -9.75
C VAL A 247 -2.04 -25.10 -11.04
N TRP A 248 -3.37 -25.21 -11.10
CA TRP A 248 -4.05 -25.89 -12.20
C TRP A 248 -5.22 -25.03 -12.71
N PRO A 249 -5.26 -24.72 -14.02
CA PRO A 249 -6.36 -23.96 -14.60
C PRO A 249 -7.63 -24.82 -14.74
N PHE A 250 -8.79 -24.19 -14.54
CA PHE A 250 -10.09 -24.72 -14.96
C PHE A 250 -10.37 -24.29 -16.40
N ILE A 251 -9.96 -25.12 -17.36
CA ILE A 251 -10.11 -24.91 -18.79
C ILE A 251 -10.60 -26.18 -19.49
N THR A 252 -11.30 -26.01 -20.60
CA THR A 252 -11.72 -27.09 -21.51
C THR A 252 -11.37 -26.73 -22.94
N GLN A 253 -11.19 -27.76 -23.77
CA GLN A 253 -11.04 -27.61 -25.22
C GLN A 253 -12.43 -27.75 -25.86
N GLU A 254 -12.91 -26.71 -26.53
CA GLU A 254 -14.21 -26.72 -27.22
C GLU A 254 -14.07 -26.33 -28.69
N ALA A 255 -14.86 -26.96 -29.57
CA ALA A 255 -14.94 -26.57 -30.97
C ALA A 255 -15.65 -25.21 -31.11
N ALA A 256 -15.01 -24.28 -31.82
CA ALA A 256 -15.54 -22.93 -32.03
C ALA A 256 -16.92 -22.99 -32.71
N LYS A 257 -17.96 -22.53 -32.00
CA LYS A 257 -19.36 -22.59 -32.48
C LYS A 257 -19.64 -21.69 -33.68
N ARG A 258 -18.87 -20.62 -33.86
CA ARG A 258 -19.00 -19.63 -34.93
C ARG A 258 -17.66 -19.39 -35.60
N SER A 259 -17.67 -19.14 -36.90
CA SER A 259 -16.52 -18.60 -37.61
C SER A 259 -16.28 -17.15 -37.17
N SER A 260 -15.02 -16.75 -37.18
CA SER A 260 -14.59 -15.37 -37.03
C SER A 260 -13.52 -15.07 -38.08
N LYS A 261 -13.15 -13.79 -38.22
CA LYS A 261 -12.06 -13.37 -39.13
C LYS A 261 -10.76 -14.15 -38.88
N ASN A 262 -10.51 -14.58 -37.64
CA ASN A 262 -9.25 -15.19 -37.23
C ASN A 262 -9.36 -16.71 -36.99
N ARG A 263 -10.55 -17.31 -37.06
CA ARG A 263 -10.72 -18.76 -36.91
C ARG A 263 -11.99 -19.28 -37.61
N PRO A 264 -11.90 -20.38 -38.38
CA PRO A 264 -13.09 -21.04 -38.91
C PRO A 264 -13.93 -21.69 -37.79
N LYS A 265 -15.19 -22.00 -38.11
CA LYS A 265 -16.06 -22.80 -37.22
C LYS A 265 -15.44 -24.19 -37.06
N GLY A 266 -15.48 -24.75 -35.85
CA GLY A 266 -14.95 -26.08 -35.57
C GLY A 266 -13.49 -26.11 -35.09
N THR A 267 -12.74 -25.01 -35.19
CA THR A 267 -11.39 -24.93 -34.59
C THR A 267 -11.47 -25.19 -33.09
N ILE A 268 -10.63 -26.09 -32.59
CA ILE A 268 -10.53 -26.38 -31.16
C ILE A 268 -9.90 -25.17 -30.45
N VAL A 269 -10.55 -24.70 -29.39
CA VAL A 269 -10.17 -23.50 -28.64
C VAL A 269 -10.23 -23.78 -27.15
N THR A 270 -9.24 -23.30 -26.42
CA THR A 270 -9.25 -23.31 -24.96
C THR A 270 -10.24 -22.27 -24.43
N VAL A 271 -11.18 -22.70 -23.59
CA VAL A 271 -12.15 -21.83 -22.93
C VAL A 271 -12.14 -22.04 -21.42
N PRO A 272 -12.48 -21.01 -20.62
CA PRO A 272 -12.61 -21.18 -19.17
C PRO A 272 -13.78 -22.11 -18.83
N GLN A 273 -13.53 -23.05 -17.93
CA GLN A 273 -14.53 -24.00 -17.45
C GLN A 273 -15.26 -23.44 -16.22
N THR A 274 -16.56 -23.73 -16.10
CA THR A 274 -17.30 -23.45 -14.86
C THR A 274 -16.98 -24.51 -13.82
N VAL A 275 -16.62 -24.08 -12.61
CA VAL A 275 -16.28 -24.97 -11.50
C VAL A 275 -17.55 -25.42 -10.80
N THR A 276 -17.96 -26.66 -11.06
CA THR A 276 -19.00 -27.37 -10.30
C THR A 276 -18.37 -28.19 -9.17
N ALA A 277 -19.18 -28.70 -8.24
CA ALA A 277 -18.69 -29.60 -7.19
C ALA A 277 -17.95 -30.83 -7.77
N GLU A 278 -18.44 -31.37 -8.89
CA GLU A 278 -17.78 -32.48 -9.57
C GLU A 278 -16.44 -32.10 -10.18
N VAL A 279 -16.37 -30.96 -10.87
CA VAL A 279 -15.13 -30.46 -11.48
C VAL A 279 -14.08 -30.17 -10.40
N TYR A 280 -14.48 -29.57 -9.28
CA TYR A 280 -13.61 -29.32 -8.13
C TYR A 280 -13.08 -30.64 -7.53
N ARG A 281 -13.98 -31.57 -7.22
CA ARG A 281 -13.63 -32.90 -6.69
C ARG A 281 -12.64 -33.63 -7.59
N ASP A 282 -12.90 -33.62 -8.90
CA ASP A 282 -12.03 -34.27 -9.88
C ASP A 282 -10.64 -33.63 -9.90
N MET A 283 -10.55 -32.30 -9.79
CA MET A 283 -9.27 -31.58 -9.68
C MET A 283 -8.50 -31.99 -8.42
N ILE A 284 -9.18 -32.11 -7.27
CA ILE A 284 -8.54 -32.58 -6.03
C ILE A 284 -7.99 -34.00 -6.18
N ILE A 285 -8.81 -34.93 -6.69
CA ILE A 285 -8.46 -36.35 -6.79
C ILE A 285 -7.37 -36.59 -7.84
N ARG A 286 -7.46 -35.94 -9.01
CA ARG A 286 -6.57 -36.19 -10.15
C ARG A 286 -5.28 -35.38 -10.11
N ASN A 287 -5.28 -34.21 -9.45
CA ASN A 287 -4.13 -33.30 -9.47
C ASN A 287 -3.53 -33.10 -8.08
N VAL A 288 -4.33 -32.65 -7.11
CA VAL A 288 -3.80 -32.28 -5.78
C VAL A 288 -3.31 -33.49 -5.00
N VAL A 289 -4.10 -34.56 -4.93
CA VAL A 289 -3.74 -35.79 -4.19
C VAL A 289 -2.46 -36.44 -4.74
N PRO A 290 -2.30 -36.65 -6.06
CA PRO A 290 -1.04 -37.12 -6.63
C PRO A 290 0.13 -36.19 -6.33
N ALA A 291 -0.04 -34.87 -6.48
CA ALA A 291 1.02 -33.91 -6.18
C ALA A 291 1.47 -33.96 -4.71
N ILE A 292 0.54 -34.16 -3.77
CA ILE A 292 0.86 -34.39 -2.35
C ILE A 292 1.72 -35.64 -2.20
N LYS A 293 1.30 -36.79 -2.76
CA LYS A 293 2.01 -38.07 -2.62
C LYS A 293 3.41 -38.05 -3.26
N GLU A 294 3.54 -37.37 -4.38
CA GLU A 294 4.79 -37.27 -5.15
C GLU A 294 5.78 -36.32 -4.46
N LYS A 295 5.35 -35.07 -4.23
CA LYS A 295 6.25 -33.95 -3.91
C LYS A 295 6.56 -33.80 -2.42
N PHE A 296 5.72 -34.32 -1.52
CA PHE A 296 5.98 -34.18 -0.08
C PHE A 296 7.38 -34.71 0.31
N PRO A 297 8.07 -34.02 1.26
CA PRO A 297 9.32 -34.48 1.81
C PRO A 297 9.25 -35.92 2.33
N VAL A 298 10.29 -36.70 2.07
CA VAL A 298 10.30 -38.15 2.32
C VAL A 298 10.02 -38.46 3.79
N GLY A 299 10.62 -37.70 4.72
CA GLY A 299 10.44 -37.87 6.16
C GLY A 299 9.02 -37.59 6.67
N ASP A 300 8.19 -36.89 5.88
CA ASP A 300 6.81 -36.58 6.23
C ASP A 300 5.79 -37.47 5.50
N LYS A 301 6.20 -38.30 4.54
CA LYS A 301 5.27 -39.11 3.73
C LYS A 301 4.37 -40.02 4.57
N LYS A 302 4.89 -40.56 5.68
CA LYS A 302 4.18 -41.45 6.61
C LYS A 302 3.16 -40.75 7.51
N LYS A 303 3.26 -39.42 7.68
CA LYS A 303 2.33 -38.65 8.52
C LYS A 303 1.03 -38.41 7.77
N ASN A 304 -0.08 -38.24 8.47
CA ASN A 304 -1.32 -37.77 7.83
C ASN A 304 -1.17 -36.32 7.38
N LYS A 305 -1.76 -35.99 6.24
CA LYS A 305 -1.80 -34.63 5.68
C LYS A 305 -3.23 -34.09 5.80
N TYR A 306 -3.37 -32.83 6.15
CA TYR A 306 -4.66 -32.16 6.28
C TYR A 306 -4.84 -31.21 5.09
N LEU A 307 -5.78 -31.54 4.22
CA LEU A 307 -6.16 -30.75 3.05
C LEU A 307 -7.14 -29.66 3.49
N GLN A 308 -6.61 -28.48 3.79
CA GLN A 308 -7.41 -27.32 4.18
C GLN A 308 -8.06 -26.67 2.95
N GLN A 309 -9.39 -26.59 2.98
CA GLN A 309 -10.23 -25.90 1.99
C GLN A 309 -11.23 -24.97 2.68
N ASP A 310 -11.82 -24.03 1.93
CA ASP A 310 -12.89 -23.18 2.44
C ASP A 310 -14.26 -23.92 2.45
N ASN A 311 -15.29 -23.27 2.98
CA ASN A 311 -16.64 -23.82 3.08
C ASN A 311 -17.56 -23.41 1.91
N ALA A 312 -17.02 -23.09 0.73
CA ALA A 312 -17.84 -22.86 -0.44
C ALA A 312 -18.70 -24.09 -0.74
N SER A 313 -19.95 -23.89 -1.18
CA SER A 313 -20.89 -24.98 -1.42
C SER A 313 -20.32 -26.13 -2.28
N PRO A 314 -19.53 -25.87 -3.35
CA PRO A 314 -18.90 -26.94 -4.12
C PRO A 314 -17.90 -27.81 -3.33
N HIS A 315 -17.29 -27.29 -2.26
CA HIS A 315 -16.21 -27.99 -1.53
C HIS A 315 -16.72 -29.06 -0.57
N ASN A 316 -17.99 -28.97 -0.16
CA ASN A 316 -18.65 -29.96 0.70
C ASN A 316 -18.64 -31.39 0.11
N CYS A 317 -18.36 -31.54 -1.19
CA CYS A 317 -18.21 -32.86 -1.79
C CYS A 317 -16.88 -33.54 -1.46
N VAL A 318 -15.83 -32.80 -1.07
CA VAL A 318 -14.51 -33.35 -0.74
C VAL A 318 -14.42 -33.55 0.77
N THR A 319 -14.75 -34.77 1.21
CA THR A 319 -14.68 -35.19 2.62
C THR A 319 -13.61 -36.25 2.82
N SER A 320 -13.13 -36.42 4.06
CA SER A 320 -12.20 -37.51 4.40
C SER A 320 -12.79 -38.89 4.06
N GLN A 321 -14.11 -39.06 4.21
CA GLN A 321 -14.80 -40.28 3.81
C GLN A 321 -14.75 -40.51 2.30
N LEU A 322 -15.01 -39.48 1.49
CA LEU A 322 -14.88 -39.59 0.03
C LEU A 322 -13.45 -39.95 -0.37
N LEU A 323 -12.46 -39.28 0.21
CA LEU A 323 -11.05 -39.55 -0.08
C LEU A 323 -10.70 -41.01 0.20
N LEU A 324 -11.13 -41.53 1.35
CA LEU A 324 -10.93 -42.93 1.72
C LEU A 324 -11.64 -43.90 0.75
N GLN A 325 -12.89 -43.62 0.37
CA GLN A 325 -13.64 -44.41 -0.61
C GLN A 325 -12.97 -44.44 -1.99
N ARG A 326 -12.22 -43.41 -2.33
CA ARG A 326 -11.42 -43.31 -3.57
C ARG A 326 -10.01 -43.88 -3.43
N GLY A 327 -9.71 -44.59 -2.34
CA GLY A 327 -8.40 -45.22 -2.09
C GLY A 327 -7.31 -44.23 -1.69
N VAL A 328 -7.67 -43.01 -1.27
CA VAL A 328 -6.73 -42.00 -0.81
C VAL A 328 -6.49 -42.19 0.68
N ILE A 329 -5.38 -42.85 1.02
CA ILE A 329 -4.94 -43.07 2.40
C ILE A 329 -3.93 -41.99 2.82
N GLY A 330 -4.03 -41.52 4.07
CA GLY A 330 -3.07 -40.60 4.69
C GLY A 330 -3.27 -39.12 4.31
N ILE A 331 -4.42 -38.77 3.74
CA ILE A 331 -4.86 -37.39 3.47
C ILE A 331 -6.30 -37.26 3.97
N GLU A 332 -6.55 -36.26 4.81
CA GLU A 332 -7.86 -35.97 5.39
C GLU A 332 -8.28 -34.56 4.97
N ALA A 333 -9.58 -34.37 4.69
CA ALA A 333 -10.13 -33.05 4.43
C ALA A 333 -10.24 -32.27 5.75
N ALA A 334 -9.84 -31.01 5.73
CA ALA A 334 -9.96 -30.09 6.84
C ALA A 334 -10.67 -28.83 6.35
N ASN A 335 -11.72 -28.41 7.05
CA ASN A 335 -12.48 -27.23 6.67
C ASN A 335 -11.98 -26.03 7.47
N GLN A 336 -11.71 -24.93 6.79
CA GLN A 336 -11.41 -23.67 7.47
C GLN A 336 -12.68 -23.10 8.14
N PRO A 337 -12.56 -22.23 9.15
CA PRO A 337 -13.71 -21.54 9.72
C PRO A 337 -14.50 -20.74 8.67
N PRO A 338 -15.83 -20.67 8.75
CA PRO A 338 -16.64 -19.87 7.81
C PRO A 338 -16.17 -18.40 7.75
N ASN A 339 -16.31 -17.76 6.58
CA ASN A 339 -16.02 -16.34 6.37
C ASN A 339 -14.61 -15.88 6.79
N SER A 340 -13.61 -16.76 6.66
CA SER A 340 -12.25 -16.55 7.20
C SER A 340 -11.13 -16.63 6.16
N PRO A 341 -11.17 -15.82 5.07
CA PRO A 341 -10.13 -15.86 4.03
C PRO A 341 -8.73 -15.51 4.55
N ASP A 342 -8.64 -14.78 5.65
CA ASP A 342 -7.41 -14.46 6.36
C ASP A 342 -6.73 -15.68 7.02
N LEU A 343 -7.44 -16.81 7.17
CA LEU A 343 -6.94 -18.06 7.72
C LEU A 343 -6.46 -19.07 6.65
N ASN A 344 -6.42 -18.66 5.36
CA ASN A 344 -5.81 -19.41 4.27
C ASN A 344 -4.58 -18.66 3.74
N VAL A 345 -3.42 -19.34 3.64
CA VAL A 345 -2.18 -18.75 3.13
C VAL A 345 -2.33 -18.18 1.71
N LEU A 346 -3.15 -18.84 0.88
CA LEU A 346 -3.36 -18.46 -0.51
C LEU A 346 -4.04 -17.10 -0.60
N ASP A 347 -5.21 -16.97 0.02
CA ASP A 347 -5.97 -15.72 0.11
C ASP A 347 -5.28 -14.62 0.92
N LEU A 348 -4.61 -14.99 2.03
CA LEU A 348 -3.92 -14.05 2.92
C LEU A 348 -2.88 -13.20 2.19
N GLY A 349 -2.20 -13.77 1.18
CA GLY A 349 -1.24 -12.98 0.41
C GLY A 349 -0.46 -13.71 -0.68
N TYR A 350 -0.45 -15.04 -0.71
CA TYR A 350 0.33 -15.75 -1.73
C TYR A 350 -0.25 -15.54 -3.14
N PHE A 351 -1.56 -15.57 -3.29
CA PHE A 351 -2.21 -15.25 -4.56
C PHE A 351 -1.94 -13.84 -5.05
N ASN A 352 -1.89 -12.85 -4.15
CA ASN A 352 -1.55 -11.48 -4.51
C ASN A 352 -0.09 -11.40 -5.02
N SER A 353 0.79 -12.24 -4.48
CA SER A 353 2.18 -12.35 -4.93
C SER A 353 2.26 -12.94 -6.35
N ILE A 354 1.50 -14.02 -6.62
CA ILE A 354 1.42 -14.65 -7.95
C ILE A 354 0.86 -13.64 -8.96
N GLN A 355 -0.25 -12.98 -8.62
CA GLN A 355 -0.89 -12.01 -9.49
C GLN A 355 0.01 -10.79 -9.77
N SER A 356 0.78 -10.34 -8.78
CA SER A 356 1.74 -9.26 -8.97
C SER A 356 2.79 -9.62 -10.02
N LEU A 357 3.34 -10.83 -9.98
CA LEU A 357 4.34 -11.28 -10.96
C LEU A 357 3.71 -11.58 -12.32
N GLN A 358 2.54 -12.24 -12.35
CA GLN A 358 1.80 -12.53 -13.58
C GLN A 358 1.43 -11.25 -14.32
N SER A 359 1.06 -10.17 -13.61
CA SER A 359 0.66 -8.90 -14.23
C SER A 359 1.80 -8.17 -14.98
N GLN A 360 3.05 -8.57 -14.73
CA GLN A 360 4.23 -8.08 -15.45
C GLN A 360 4.43 -8.78 -16.79
N LYS A 361 3.78 -9.93 -17.00
CA LYS A 361 3.85 -10.72 -18.24
C LYS A 361 2.76 -10.25 -19.20
N LEU A 362 3.15 -10.01 -20.45
CA LEU A 362 2.21 -9.64 -21.50
C LEU A 362 1.47 -10.90 -21.96
N THR A 363 0.14 -10.87 -21.83
CA THR A 363 -0.73 -11.99 -22.21
C THR A 363 -1.87 -11.48 -23.09
N ARG A 364 -2.18 -12.25 -24.14
CA ARG A 364 -3.16 -11.94 -25.19
C ARG A 364 -4.13 -13.09 -25.42
N THR A 365 -3.76 -14.31 -25.05
CA THR A 365 -4.61 -15.51 -25.14
C THR A 365 -4.81 -16.18 -23.78
N ILE A 366 -5.72 -17.15 -23.72
CA ILE A 366 -5.95 -17.94 -22.50
C ILE A 366 -4.74 -18.80 -22.19
N GLU A 367 -4.12 -19.38 -23.22
CA GLU A 367 -2.91 -20.19 -23.12
C GLU A 367 -1.74 -19.37 -22.56
N GLU A 368 -1.50 -18.18 -23.11
CA GLU A 368 -0.47 -17.27 -22.59
C GLU A 368 -0.76 -16.84 -21.13
N LEU A 369 -2.04 -16.69 -20.76
CA LEU A 369 -2.43 -16.42 -19.37
C LEU A 369 -2.13 -17.62 -18.45
N VAL A 370 -2.43 -18.84 -18.89
CA VAL A 370 -2.10 -20.08 -18.17
C VAL A 370 -0.60 -20.17 -17.96
N ASP A 371 0.19 -20.05 -19.02
CA ASP A 371 1.65 -20.09 -18.95
C ASP A 371 2.18 -19.00 -18.01
N ALA A 372 1.65 -17.78 -18.10
CA ALA A 372 2.06 -16.69 -17.24
C ALA A 372 1.80 -16.96 -15.75
N VAL A 373 0.63 -17.52 -15.41
CA VAL A 373 0.27 -17.88 -14.02
C VAL A 373 1.15 -19.02 -13.51
N GLU A 374 1.32 -20.09 -14.30
CA GLU A 374 2.15 -21.24 -13.96
C GLU A 374 3.61 -20.84 -13.76
N CYS A 375 4.20 -20.11 -14.72
CA CYS A 375 5.55 -19.59 -14.60
C CYS A 375 5.68 -18.69 -13.37
N SER A 376 4.72 -17.79 -13.10
CA SER A 376 4.78 -16.91 -11.93
C SER A 376 4.68 -17.68 -10.61
N PHE A 377 3.88 -18.73 -10.54
CA PHE A 377 3.82 -19.61 -9.38
C PHE A 377 5.19 -20.27 -9.12
N HIS A 378 5.84 -20.78 -10.17
CA HIS A 378 7.15 -21.44 -10.05
C HIS A 378 8.32 -20.48 -9.82
N GLU A 379 8.31 -19.28 -10.40
CA GLU A 379 9.34 -18.24 -10.24
C GLU A 379 9.38 -17.62 -8.84
N LEU A 380 8.25 -17.56 -8.14
CA LEU A 380 8.21 -16.94 -6.81
C LEU A 380 9.18 -17.65 -5.84
N PRO A 381 10.05 -16.95 -5.12
CA PRO A 381 10.94 -17.60 -4.18
C PRO A 381 10.13 -18.26 -3.05
N PHE A 382 10.62 -19.41 -2.56
CA PHE A 382 9.97 -20.10 -1.44
C PHE A 382 9.87 -19.20 -0.18
N ASP A 383 10.78 -18.24 -0.01
CA ASP A 383 10.73 -17.26 1.07
C ASP A 383 9.44 -16.44 1.06
N THR A 384 8.87 -16.13 -0.10
CA THR A 384 7.57 -15.47 -0.19
C THR A 384 6.49 -16.32 0.45
N LEU A 385 6.49 -17.64 0.19
CA LEU A 385 5.53 -18.55 0.79
C LEU A 385 5.78 -18.70 2.30
N SER A 386 7.04 -18.87 2.74
CA SER A 386 7.40 -18.91 4.16
C SER A 386 6.93 -17.67 4.92
N LYS A 387 7.09 -16.46 4.35
CA LYS A 387 6.59 -15.21 4.93
C LYS A 387 5.07 -15.21 5.07
N ASN A 388 4.32 -15.80 4.15
CA ASN A 388 2.87 -15.89 4.26
C ASN A 388 2.46 -16.84 5.40
N PHE A 389 3.11 -17.99 5.56
CA PHE A 389 2.86 -18.88 6.73
C PHE A 389 3.15 -18.21 8.07
N ILE A 390 4.26 -17.46 8.18
CA ILE A 390 4.55 -16.68 9.41
C ILE A 390 3.49 -15.60 9.64
N THR A 391 3.01 -14.96 8.56
CA THR A 391 1.90 -14.00 8.66
C THR A 391 0.64 -14.68 9.16
N LEU A 392 0.32 -15.87 8.65
CA LEU A 392 -0.84 -16.66 9.05
C LEU A 392 -0.79 -16.98 10.55
N GLN A 393 0.35 -17.44 11.07
CA GLN A 393 0.50 -17.66 12.52
C GLN A 393 0.27 -16.37 13.33
N LYS A 394 0.78 -15.23 12.85
CA LYS A 394 0.53 -13.95 13.53
C LYS A 394 -0.93 -13.50 13.41
N VAL A 395 -1.61 -13.80 12.31
CA VAL A 395 -3.04 -13.56 12.10
C VAL A 395 -3.89 -14.43 13.03
N MET A 396 -3.49 -15.69 13.24
CA MET A 396 -4.11 -16.54 14.27
C MET A 396 -3.95 -15.94 15.67
N GLU A 397 -2.77 -15.42 16.03
CA GLU A 397 -2.59 -14.70 17.30
C GLU A 397 -3.49 -13.45 17.40
N MET A 398 -3.61 -12.65 16.34
CA MET A 398 -4.53 -11.50 16.30
C MET A 398 -6.00 -11.95 16.43
N THR A 399 -6.35 -13.10 15.89
CA THR A 399 -7.68 -13.70 16.01
C THR A 399 -7.97 -14.07 17.46
N LEU A 400 -7.00 -14.64 18.18
CA LEU A 400 -7.13 -14.89 19.63
C LEU A 400 -7.23 -13.58 20.41
N GLN A 401 -6.36 -12.61 20.14
CA GLN A 401 -6.35 -11.31 20.82
C GLN A 401 -7.67 -10.54 20.66
N SER A 402 -8.35 -10.73 19.51
CA SER A 402 -9.60 -10.03 19.19
C SER A 402 -10.86 -10.85 19.48
N MET A 403 -10.73 -12.00 20.13
CA MET A 403 -11.82 -12.94 20.44
C MET A 403 -12.59 -13.35 19.18
N GLY A 404 -11.87 -13.81 18.17
CA GLY A 404 -12.43 -14.35 16.91
C GLY A 404 -12.86 -13.29 15.89
N ARG A 405 -12.83 -12.00 16.23
CA ARG A 405 -13.15 -10.91 15.29
C ARG A 405 -12.14 -10.81 14.15
N ASN A 406 -12.48 -10.01 13.16
CA ASN A 406 -11.63 -9.70 12.00
C ASN A 406 -11.37 -8.21 11.84
N ASP A 407 -11.65 -7.36 12.83
CA ASP A 407 -11.53 -5.89 12.77
C ASP A 407 -10.09 -5.38 12.95
N TYR A 408 -9.14 -6.26 13.24
CA TYR A 408 -7.72 -5.92 13.35
C TYR A 408 -7.08 -5.48 12.02
N LYS A 409 -5.93 -4.81 12.14
CA LYS A 409 -5.05 -4.51 11.02
C LYS A 409 -4.12 -5.70 10.78
N PHE A 410 -3.78 -5.97 9.53
CA PHE A 410 -2.81 -7.02 9.23
C PHE A 410 -1.47 -6.74 9.94
N PRO A 411 -0.92 -7.73 10.63
CA PRO A 411 0.29 -7.54 11.43
C PRO A 411 1.52 -7.38 10.53
N HIS A 412 2.35 -6.38 10.82
CA HIS A 412 3.64 -6.20 10.14
C HIS A 412 4.79 -6.59 11.07
N MET A 413 5.54 -7.63 10.70
CA MET A 413 6.61 -8.21 11.53
C MET A 413 8.04 -7.88 11.07
N ARG A 414 8.23 -6.99 10.08
CA ARG A 414 9.56 -6.70 9.48
C ARG A 414 10.40 -7.97 9.25
N LYS A 415 9.76 -9.01 8.68
CA LYS A 415 10.27 -10.40 8.67
C LYS A 415 11.70 -10.51 8.15
N ASP A 416 12.00 -9.81 7.06
CA ASP A 416 13.34 -9.78 6.43
C ASP A 416 14.45 -9.25 7.35
N ALA A 417 14.13 -8.34 8.26
CA ALA A 417 15.10 -7.77 9.19
C ALA A 417 15.21 -8.59 10.49
N MET A 418 14.14 -9.24 10.92
CA MET A 418 14.05 -9.84 12.26
C MET A 418 14.22 -11.36 12.29
N ILE A 419 14.03 -12.05 11.16
CA ILE A 419 13.97 -13.52 11.13
C ILE A 419 15.15 -14.05 10.32
N LYS A 420 16.10 -14.70 11.00
CA LYS A 420 17.28 -15.31 10.37
C LYS A 420 16.92 -16.49 9.46
N ASP A 421 16.02 -17.35 9.91
CA ASP A 421 15.55 -18.51 9.14
C ASP A 421 14.03 -18.58 9.13
N LEU A 422 13.42 -18.14 8.01
CA LEU A 422 11.97 -18.15 7.80
C LEU A 422 11.37 -19.56 7.83
N LYS A 423 12.16 -20.59 7.53
CA LYS A 423 11.70 -21.97 7.40
C LYS A 423 11.44 -22.59 8.77
N LEU A 424 12.32 -22.30 9.72
CA LEU A 424 12.25 -22.84 11.10
C LEU A 424 11.51 -21.92 12.08
N PHE A 425 11.28 -20.66 11.72
CA PHE A 425 10.67 -19.69 12.62
C PHE A 425 9.18 -19.94 12.84
N ASN A 426 8.76 -20.10 14.09
CA ASN A 426 7.35 -20.10 14.48
C ASN A 426 7.06 -18.90 15.38
N VAL A 427 5.89 -18.30 15.17
CA VAL A 427 5.41 -17.21 16.02
C VAL A 427 5.17 -17.76 17.43
N LYS A 428 5.67 -17.03 18.43
CA LYS A 428 5.32 -17.26 19.83
C LYS A 428 4.06 -16.46 20.11
N CYS A 429 3.04 -17.11 20.63
CA CYS A 429 1.83 -16.45 21.09
C CYS A 429 2.11 -15.79 22.43
N ASP A 430 1.70 -14.54 22.58
CA ASP A 430 1.75 -13.84 23.86
C ASP A 430 0.96 -14.60 24.93
N ALA A 431 1.55 -14.77 26.11
CA ALA A 431 0.97 -15.57 27.19
C ALA A 431 -0.39 -14.99 27.64
N THR A 432 -0.49 -13.66 27.73
CA THR A 432 -1.73 -13.00 28.15
C THR A 432 -2.81 -13.15 27.09
N VAL A 433 -2.46 -13.11 25.80
CA VAL A 433 -3.40 -13.36 24.70
C VAL A 433 -3.94 -14.78 24.78
N HIS A 434 -3.06 -15.76 24.98
CA HIS A 434 -3.44 -17.16 25.07
C HIS A 434 -4.32 -17.45 26.30
N GLU A 435 -3.95 -16.95 27.48
CA GLU A 435 -4.73 -17.10 28.72
C GLU A 435 -6.12 -16.48 28.60
N ASN A 436 -6.20 -15.24 28.09
CA ASN A 436 -7.48 -14.55 27.89
C ASN A 436 -8.36 -15.28 26.88
N ALA A 437 -7.78 -15.80 25.78
CA ALA A 437 -8.52 -16.56 24.78
C ALA A 437 -9.08 -17.87 25.34
N LEU A 438 -8.30 -18.61 26.14
CA LEU A 438 -8.77 -19.83 26.80
C LEU A 438 -9.86 -19.53 27.84
N ALA A 439 -9.70 -18.48 28.64
CA ALA A 439 -10.70 -18.07 29.61
C ALA A 439 -12.03 -17.71 28.92
N PHE A 440 -11.98 -16.98 27.81
CA PHE A 440 -13.16 -16.66 27.00
C PHE A 440 -13.83 -17.91 26.44
N MET A 441 -13.05 -18.84 25.88
CA MET A 441 -13.57 -20.09 25.32
C MET A 441 -14.19 -21.03 26.36
N ASN A 442 -13.71 -21.00 27.60
CA ASN A 442 -14.24 -21.82 28.69
C ASN A 442 -15.47 -21.20 29.38
N ALA A 443 -15.62 -19.88 29.31
CA ALA A 443 -16.72 -19.14 29.94
C ALA A 443 -18.00 -19.11 29.08
N THR A 444 -17.88 -19.43 27.79
CA THR A 444 -18.93 -19.30 26.79
C THR A 444 -19.22 -20.66 26.19
#